data_AF-A0A1Z8PYA2-F1
#
_entry.id   AF-A0A1Z8PYA2-F1
#
_cell.length_a   1.000
_cell.length_b   1.000
_cell.length_c   1.000
_cell.angle_alpha   90.00
_cell.angle_beta   90.00
_cell.angle_gamma   90.00
#
_symmetry.space_group_name_H-M   'P 1'
#
loop_
_entity.id
_entity.type
_entity.pdbx_description
1 polymer ?
#
loop_
_entity_poly.entity_id
_entity_poly.type
_entity_poly.pdbx_seq_one_letter_code
_entity_poly.pdbx_strand_id
1 'polypeptide(L)'
;MALERLKSTYDKGAAAHNGDNTSSNLAIIDIGSRGVKLEIREAQTLSVKYKTAKTCSLANNLKHTGKLCPDGKEKTFSTLSAFKDIIQAHNIPSGQVRVIGTAQFRNATDGPEFQAEIKEKLGFEVEIISGEQEANYVAQAINNKYPNASGMSADLGGGSLDINVIENGKIVSGASTSLPLGTLIIQSMIEEHGKDYTKAHILEQLADLPEPFQNTDVLFPSGGALRFFNRSFADMHAFKLKNFSEQSVVLASTFNNFSNQIASDPAHQKNRRDLYESRLVLNLLQQHFQFKEHVLLDTNMRDGIFAEMQGQQNKGAPSGGAPMQILTQDKI
;
A
#
# COMPACT_ATOMS: atom_id res chain seq x y z
N MET A 1 -41.54 4.27 -22.35
CA MET A 1 -40.47 4.93 -21.58
C MET A 1 -39.67 3.86 -20.85
N ALA A 2 -38.37 3.82 -21.14
CA ALA A 2 -37.29 3.19 -20.37
C ALA A 2 -37.33 1.67 -20.12
N LEU A 3 -37.22 0.86 -21.19
CA LEU A 3 -36.77 -0.54 -21.09
C LEU A 3 -36.12 -1.09 -22.37
N GLU A 4 -35.35 -0.27 -23.09
CA GLU A 4 -34.66 -0.66 -24.35
C GLU A 4 -33.25 -0.06 -24.56
N ARG A 5 -32.46 0.20 -23.50
CA ARG A 5 -31.07 0.71 -23.65
C ARG A 5 -30.01 -0.03 -22.82
N LEU A 6 -30.01 -1.36 -22.88
CA LEU A 6 -28.93 -2.19 -22.28
C LEU A 6 -28.45 -3.35 -23.20
N LYS A 7 -28.43 -3.13 -24.51
CA LYS A 7 -27.69 -3.97 -25.46
C LYS A 7 -27.10 -3.11 -26.57
N SER A 8 -25.86 -2.65 -26.39
CA SER A 8 -24.90 -2.27 -27.44
C SER A 8 -23.82 -1.35 -26.85
N THR A 9 -22.79 -1.95 -26.27
CA THR A 9 -21.42 -1.39 -26.22
C THR A 9 -20.44 -2.52 -25.87
N TYR A 10 -20.53 -3.57 -26.66
CA TYR A 10 -19.43 -4.50 -26.94
C TYR A 10 -19.46 -4.64 -28.47
N ASP A 11 -18.33 -4.34 -29.11
CA ASP A 11 -18.12 -4.26 -30.56
C ASP A 11 -18.82 -3.13 -31.35
N LYS A 12 -18.10 -2.01 -31.49
CA LYS A 12 -17.74 -1.40 -32.79
C LYS A 12 -16.88 -0.14 -32.58
N GLY A 13 -15.60 -0.27 -32.92
CA GLY A 13 -14.64 0.82 -32.93
C GLY A 13 -13.25 0.40 -33.41
N ALA A 14 -13.17 -0.63 -34.28
CA ALA A 14 -11.98 -0.85 -35.10
C ALA A 14 -11.99 0.21 -36.22
N ALA A 15 -11.52 1.42 -35.89
CA ALA A 15 -10.99 2.35 -36.86
C ALA A 15 -9.47 2.13 -36.87
N ALA A 16 -8.95 1.69 -38.01
CA ALA A 16 -7.53 1.52 -38.23
C ALA A 16 -6.81 2.87 -38.11
N HIS A 17 -6.29 3.18 -36.92
CA HIS A 17 -5.20 4.11 -36.77
C HIS A 17 -3.91 3.31 -36.94
N ASN A 18 -3.36 3.35 -38.16
CA ASN A 18 -1.97 2.99 -38.41
C ASN A 18 -1.08 4.04 -37.74
N GLY A 19 -0.60 3.69 -36.55
CA GLY A 19 0.44 4.37 -35.80
C GLY A 19 0.68 3.56 -34.53
N ASP A 20 1.88 3.03 -34.34
CA ASP A 20 2.31 2.31 -33.14
C ASP A 20 2.00 3.13 -31.88
N ASN A 21 0.84 2.91 -31.26
CA ASN A 21 0.55 3.37 -29.92
C ASN A 21 0.67 2.14 -29.01
N THR A 22 1.90 1.70 -28.81
CA THR A 22 2.19 0.70 -27.79
C THR A 22 1.82 1.32 -26.45
N SER A 23 0.75 0.83 -25.83
CA SER A 23 0.41 1.22 -24.47
C SER A 23 1.57 0.81 -23.56
N SER A 24 2.37 1.79 -23.14
CA SER A 24 3.55 1.52 -22.34
C SER A 24 3.12 1.06 -20.95
N ASN A 25 3.76 0.03 -20.41
CA ASN A 25 3.48 -0.46 -19.07
C ASN A 25 4.53 0.08 -18.10
N LEU A 26 4.10 0.38 -16.87
CA LEU A 26 4.99 0.71 -15.75
C LEU A 26 5.09 -0.51 -14.84
N ALA A 27 6.28 -0.75 -14.27
CA ALA A 27 6.49 -1.80 -13.29
C ALA A 27 7.07 -1.23 -11.99
N ILE A 28 6.56 -1.71 -10.87
CA ILE A 28 7.15 -1.46 -9.56
C ILE A 28 7.43 -2.80 -8.89
N ILE A 29 8.67 -2.96 -8.45
CA ILE A 29 9.07 -3.99 -7.49
C ILE A 29 9.17 -3.34 -6.11
N ASP A 30 8.43 -3.85 -5.13
CA ASP A 30 8.47 -3.43 -3.72
C ASP A 30 9.13 -4.54 -2.90
N ILE A 31 10.36 -4.31 -2.46
CA ILE A 31 11.11 -5.19 -1.57
C ILE A 31 10.82 -4.73 -0.14
N GLY A 32 9.92 -5.43 0.55
CA GLY A 32 9.57 -5.17 1.94
C GLY A 32 10.14 -6.21 2.91
N SER A 33 9.86 -6.02 4.21
CA SER A 33 10.42 -6.86 5.28
C SER A 33 10.02 -8.34 5.18
N ARG A 34 8.79 -8.64 4.75
CA ARG A 34 8.25 -10.01 4.65
C ARG A 34 8.31 -10.59 3.25
N GLY A 35 8.25 -9.76 2.21
CA GLY A 35 8.13 -10.27 0.86
C GLY A 35 8.35 -9.20 -0.20
N VAL A 36 8.58 -9.70 -1.40
CA VAL A 36 8.82 -8.90 -2.59
C VAL A 36 7.58 -8.97 -3.47
N LYS A 37 7.12 -7.82 -3.94
CA LYS A 37 5.92 -7.71 -4.79
C LYS A 37 6.29 -7.10 -6.12
N LEU A 38 5.74 -7.63 -7.20
CA LEU A 38 5.77 -7.02 -8.52
C LEU A 38 4.35 -6.61 -8.88
N GLU A 39 4.21 -5.37 -9.33
CA GLU A 39 2.98 -4.85 -9.90
C GLU A 39 3.29 -4.18 -11.23
N ILE A 40 2.50 -4.50 -12.25
CA ILE A 40 2.59 -3.92 -13.58
C ILE A 40 1.25 -3.26 -13.89
N ARG A 41 1.30 -2.01 -14.32
CA ARG A 41 0.13 -1.21 -14.70
C ARG A 41 0.32 -0.61 -16.08
N GLU A 42 -0.77 -0.41 -16.80
CA GLU A 42 -0.73 0.36 -18.02
C GLU A 42 -0.55 1.86 -17.69
N ALA A 43 0.36 2.55 -18.38
CA ALA A 43 0.84 3.85 -17.96
C ALA A 43 -0.22 4.96 -18.03
N GLN A 44 -1.17 4.92 -18.97
CA GLN A 44 -2.17 5.99 -19.16
C GLN A 44 -3.36 5.87 -18.20
N THR A 45 -3.79 4.64 -17.92
CA THR A 45 -4.97 4.34 -17.12
C THR A 45 -4.64 3.93 -15.69
N LEU A 46 -3.37 3.58 -15.42
CA LEU A 46 -2.93 2.89 -14.21
C LEU A 46 -3.73 1.62 -13.90
N SER A 47 -4.36 1.02 -14.92
CA SER A 47 -5.06 -0.26 -14.77
C SER A 47 -4.06 -1.38 -14.50
N VAL A 48 -4.35 -2.22 -13.50
CA VAL A 48 -3.49 -3.36 -13.14
C VAL A 48 -3.49 -4.38 -14.28
N LYS A 49 -2.30 -4.70 -14.80
CA LYS A 49 -2.08 -5.72 -15.83
C LYS A 49 -1.52 -7.01 -15.27
N TYR A 50 -0.66 -6.90 -14.26
CA TYR A 50 -0.09 -8.07 -13.60
C TYR A 50 0.26 -7.74 -12.14
N LYS A 51 0.09 -8.70 -11.25
CA LYS A 51 0.46 -8.57 -9.85
C LYS A 51 0.85 -9.91 -9.28
N THR A 52 2.00 -9.96 -8.60
CA THR A 52 2.45 -11.15 -7.89
C THR A 52 3.25 -10.76 -6.64
N ALA A 53 3.37 -11.70 -5.70
CA ALA A 53 4.12 -11.50 -4.48
C ALA A 53 4.78 -12.80 -4.03
N LYS A 54 5.99 -12.70 -3.47
CA LYS A 54 6.70 -13.83 -2.88
C LYS A 54 7.16 -13.50 -1.46
N THR A 55 6.86 -14.39 -0.52
CA THR A 55 7.40 -14.32 0.84
C THR A 55 8.88 -14.66 0.81
N CYS A 56 9.71 -13.69 1.23
CA CYS A 56 11.16 -13.85 1.31
C CYS A 56 11.68 -13.71 2.74
N SER A 57 10.93 -13.03 3.63
CA SER A 57 11.29 -12.81 5.03
C SER A 57 12.68 -12.19 5.21
N LEU A 58 13.00 -11.18 4.39
CA LEU A 58 14.30 -10.52 4.33
C LEU A 58 14.72 -9.89 5.67
N ALA A 59 13.76 -9.37 6.45
CA ALA A 59 14.00 -8.76 7.75
C ALA A 59 13.95 -9.75 8.93
N ASN A 60 13.87 -11.06 8.69
CA ASN A 60 13.81 -12.04 9.78
C ASN A 60 15.06 -11.92 10.68
N ASN A 61 14.86 -11.86 11.99
CA ASN A 61 15.91 -11.65 13.01
C ASN A 61 16.76 -10.37 12.87
N LEU A 62 16.40 -9.45 11.96
CA LEU A 62 17.18 -8.22 11.71
C LEU A 62 17.40 -7.39 12.99
N LYS A 63 16.38 -7.29 13.85
CA LYS A 63 16.46 -6.54 15.11
C LYS A 63 17.53 -7.07 16.06
N HIS A 64 17.80 -8.38 16.02
CA HIS A 64 18.77 -9.02 16.91
C HIS A 64 20.17 -9.10 16.30
N THR A 65 20.27 -9.31 14.98
CA THR A 65 21.55 -9.50 14.29
C THR A 65 22.14 -8.22 13.72
N GLY A 66 21.31 -7.19 13.49
CA GLY A 66 21.68 -6.00 12.72
C GLY A 66 21.96 -6.29 11.23
N LYS A 67 21.61 -7.48 10.74
CA LYS A 67 21.88 -7.95 9.37
C LYS A 67 20.65 -8.55 8.71
N LEU A 68 20.59 -8.48 7.38
CA LEU A 68 19.58 -9.15 6.57
C LEU A 68 19.66 -10.67 6.74
N CYS A 69 18.50 -11.33 6.73
CA CYS A 69 18.42 -12.79 6.83
C CYS A 69 19.11 -13.44 5.62
N PRO A 70 20.09 -14.34 5.79
CA PRO A 70 20.78 -15.02 4.68
C PRO A 70 19.84 -15.73 3.71
N ASP A 71 18.97 -16.62 4.23
CA ASP A 71 17.92 -17.27 3.43
C ASP A 71 16.97 -16.27 2.75
N GLY A 72 16.75 -15.13 3.42
CA GLY A 72 15.91 -14.05 2.90
C GLY A 72 16.56 -13.32 1.74
N LYS A 73 17.88 -13.13 1.76
CA LYS A 73 18.67 -12.58 0.65
C LYS A 73 18.60 -13.49 -0.56
N GLU A 74 18.84 -14.79 -0.38
CA GLU A 74 18.76 -15.79 -1.47
C GLU A 74 17.38 -15.83 -2.11
N LYS A 75 16.31 -15.92 -1.30
CA LYS A 75 14.92 -15.91 -1.79
C LYS A 75 14.58 -14.61 -2.52
N THR A 76 15.03 -13.48 -1.99
CA THR A 76 14.84 -12.17 -2.63
C THR A 76 15.54 -12.15 -3.98
N PHE A 77 16.79 -12.62 -4.06
CA PHE A 77 17.56 -12.66 -5.29
C PHE A 77 16.89 -13.53 -6.36
N SER A 78 16.49 -14.77 -6.02
CA SER A 78 15.76 -15.65 -6.95
C SER A 78 14.43 -15.05 -7.39
N THR A 79 13.72 -14.36 -6.49
CA THR A 79 12.45 -13.68 -6.81
C THR A 79 12.66 -12.52 -7.77
N LEU A 80 13.69 -11.69 -7.54
CA LEU A 80 14.02 -10.58 -8.43
C LEU A 80 14.44 -11.08 -9.81
N SER A 81 15.19 -12.18 -9.90
CA SER A 81 15.51 -12.82 -11.18
C SER A 81 14.23 -13.23 -11.93
N ALA A 82 13.29 -13.90 -11.26
CA ALA A 82 12.01 -14.26 -11.90
C ALA A 82 11.18 -13.03 -12.31
N PHE A 83 11.22 -11.95 -11.52
CA PHE A 83 10.53 -10.70 -11.85
C PHE A 83 11.15 -10.01 -13.05
N LYS A 84 12.47 -10.10 -13.24
CA LYS A 84 13.15 -9.61 -14.44
C LYS A 84 12.61 -10.29 -15.70
N ASP A 85 12.47 -11.62 -15.67
CA ASP A 85 11.93 -12.39 -16.80
C ASP A 85 10.48 -11.98 -17.10
N ILE A 86 9.65 -11.77 -16.07
CA ILE A 86 8.26 -11.29 -16.23
C ILE A 86 8.23 -9.89 -16.86
N ILE A 87 9.04 -8.95 -16.36
CA ILE A 87 9.13 -7.58 -16.87
C ILE A 87 9.57 -7.57 -18.35
N GLN A 88 10.53 -8.42 -18.71
CA GLN A 88 10.97 -8.61 -20.09
C GLN A 88 9.86 -9.18 -20.98
N ALA A 89 9.11 -10.18 -20.51
CA ALA A 89 7.97 -10.74 -21.24
C ALA A 89 6.85 -9.72 -21.48
N HIS A 90 6.74 -8.71 -20.62
CA HIS A 90 5.83 -7.57 -20.79
C HIS A 90 6.42 -6.42 -21.64
N ASN A 91 7.62 -6.57 -22.19
CA ASN A 91 8.34 -5.57 -23.00
C ASN A 91 8.50 -4.21 -22.30
N ILE A 92 8.74 -4.22 -20.98
CA ILE A 92 8.86 -2.99 -20.19
C ILE A 92 10.32 -2.51 -20.22
N PRO A 93 10.61 -1.31 -20.77
CA PRO A 93 11.96 -0.76 -20.77
C PRO A 93 12.41 -0.42 -19.34
N SER A 94 13.72 -0.46 -19.09
CA SER A 94 14.30 -0.21 -17.76
C SER A 94 13.88 1.14 -17.15
N GLY A 95 13.76 2.19 -17.95
CA GLY A 95 13.27 3.51 -17.51
C GLY A 95 11.81 3.56 -17.05
N GLN A 96 11.06 2.47 -17.21
CA GLN A 96 9.67 2.31 -16.74
C GLN A 96 9.55 1.31 -15.58
N VAL A 97 10.69 0.87 -15.04
CA VAL A 97 10.76 -0.04 -13.89
C VAL A 97 11.35 0.72 -12.70
N ARG A 98 10.67 0.70 -11.55
CA ARG A 98 11.26 1.11 -10.28
C ARG A 98 11.36 -0.06 -9.33
N VAL A 99 12.50 -0.19 -8.65
CA VAL A 99 12.73 -1.19 -7.62
C VAL A 99 12.91 -0.46 -6.31
N ILE A 100 11.99 -0.65 -5.36
CA ILE A 100 11.93 0.09 -4.11
C ILE A 100 12.37 -0.83 -2.97
N GLY A 101 13.33 -0.35 -2.16
CA GLY A 101 13.73 -0.96 -0.91
C GLY A 101 13.29 -0.09 0.28
N THR A 102 12.62 -0.69 1.26
CA THR A 102 12.12 0.03 2.44
C THR A 102 13.01 -0.17 3.68
N ALA A 103 12.43 -0.17 4.88
CA ALA A 103 13.13 -0.06 6.16
C ALA A 103 14.28 -1.06 6.36
N GLN A 104 14.14 -2.31 5.91
CA GLN A 104 15.17 -3.32 6.13
C GLN A 104 16.50 -3.00 5.44
N PHE A 105 16.50 -2.31 4.29
CA PHE A 105 17.75 -1.91 3.64
C PHE A 105 18.47 -0.80 4.43
N ARG A 106 17.71 0.13 5.04
CA ARG A 106 18.26 1.22 5.85
C ARG A 106 18.79 0.73 7.19
N ASN A 107 18.09 -0.23 7.79
CA ASN A 107 18.36 -0.70 9.14
C ASN A 107 19.43 -1.80 9.22
N ALA A 108 19.68 -2.51 8.11
CA ALA A 108 20.68 -3.57 8.08
C ALA A 108 22.07 -3.02 7.78
N THR A 109 23.05 -3.44 8.56
CA THR A 109 24.46 -3.11 8.35
C THR A 109 25.01 -3.62 7.01
N ASP A 110 24.47 -4.74 6.51
CA ASP A 110 24.78 -5.34 5.20
C ASP A 110 23.77 -4.95 4.10
N GLY A 111 22.88 -3.99 4.35
CA GLY A 111 21.91 -3.48 3.38
C GLY A 111 22.56 -2.88 2.11
N PRO A 112 23.55 -1.98 2.23
CA PRO A 112 24.26 -1.41 1.08
C PRO A 112 25.01 -2.46 0.24
N GLU A 113 25.61 -3.46 0.89
CA GLU A 113 26.29 -4.57 0.21
C GLU A 113 25.29 -5.36 -0.63
N PHE A 114 24.14 -5.72 -0.05
CA PHE A 114 23.10 -6.46 -0.78
C PHE A 114 22.47 -5.64 -1.92
N GLN A 115 22.30 -4.33 -1.74
CA GLN A 115 21.88 -3.43 -2.81
C GLN A 115 22.87 -3.44 -3.99
N ALA A 116 24.17 -3.37 -3.70
CA ALA A 116 25.22 -3.42 -4.71
C ALA A 116 25.22 -4.76 -5.45
N GLU A 117 25.06 -5.87 -4.72
CA GLU A 117 24.95 -7.22 -5.30
C GLU A 117 23.75 -7.36 -6.26
N ILE A 118 22.59 -6.82 -5.89
CA ILE A 118 21.40 -6.81 -6.76
C ILE A 118 21.68 -6.05 -8.06
N LYS A 119 22.33 -4.88 -7.97
CA LYS A 119 22.68 -4.07 -9.14
C LYS A 119 23.68 -4.79 -10.04
N GLU A 120 24.75 -5.34 -9.46
CA GLU A 120 25.81 -6.03 -10.21
C GLU A 120 25.25 -7.23 -10.98
N LYS A 121 24.48 -8.09 -10.31
CA LYS A 121 24.09 -9.37 -10.91
C LYS A 121 22.77 -9.31 -11.70
N LEU A 122 21.83 -8.44 -11.31
CA LEU A 122 20.50 -8.37 -11.94
C LEU A 122 20.30 -7.09 -12.74
N GLY A 123 21.13 -6.07 -12.55
CA GLY A 123 20.98 -4.76 -13.21
C GLY A 123 19.85 -3.90 -12.63
N PHE A 124 19.26 -4.31 -11.49
CA PHE A 124 18.25 -3.51 -10.81
C PHE A 124 18.90 -2.49 -9.89
N GLU A 125 18.59 -1.22 -10.09
CA GLU A 125 18.92 -0.16 -9.14
C GLU A 125 17.83 -0.11 -8.06
N VAL A 126 18.13 -0.62 -6.87
CA VAL A 126 17.20 -0.54 -5.74
C VAL A 126 17.25 0.88 -5.19
N GLU A 127 16.13 1.59 -5.30
CA GLU A 127 15.91 2.89 -4.67
C GLU A 127 15.52 2.67 -3.20
N ILE A 128 16.44 2.99 -2.29
CA ILE A 128 16.16 2.95 -0.86
C ILE A 128 15.44 4.24 -0.49
N ILE A 129 14.13 4.16 -0.30
CA ILE A 129 13.33 5.31 0.13
C ILE A 129 13.43 5.49 1.63
N SER A 130 13.29 6.71 2.14
CA SER A 130 13.13 7.00 3.57
C SER A 130 11.70 6.67 4.05
N GLY A 131 11.49 6.62 5.37
CA GLY A 131 10.15 6.49 5.93
C GLY A 131 9.25 7.67 5.56
N GLU A 132 9.81 8.88 5.49
CA GLU A 132 9.09 10.08 5.07
C GLU A 132 8.66 9.99 3.59
N GLN A 133 9.52 9.47 2.70
CA GLN A 133 9.14 9.24 1.31
C GLN A 133 8.04 8.19 1.19
N GLU A 134 8.13 7.08 1.93
CA GLU A 134 7.09 6.05 1.98
C GLU A 134 5.74 6.63 2.44
N ALA A 135 5.75 7.39 3.54
CA ALA A 135 4.58 8.11 4.05
C ALA A 135 3.99 9.08 3.01
N ASN A 136 4.84 9.86 2.33
CA ASN A 136 4.40 10.79 1.29
C ASN A 136 3.71 10.09 0.12
N TYR A 137 4.24 8.95 -0.35
CA TYR A 137 3.59 8.18 -1.41
C TYR A 137 2.25 7.60 -0.96
N VAL A 138 2.14 7.15 0.30
CA VAL A 138 0.87 6.69 0.88
C VAL A 138 -0.14 7.84 0.95
N ALA A 139 0.27 9.01 1.45
CA ALA A 139 -0.60 10.19 1.54
C ALA A 139 -1.07 10.66 0.15
N GLN A 140 -0.17 10.68 -0.84
CA GLN A 140 -0.53 10.96 -2.24
C GLN A 140 -1.53 9.94 -2.79
N ALA A 141 -1.32 8.65 -2.54
CA ALA A 141 -2.23 7.59 -2.96
C ALA A 141 -3.63 7.76 -2.33
N ILE A 142 -3.69 8.13 -1.06
CA ILE A 142 -4.94 8.45 -0.35
C ILE A 142 -5.60 9.65 -1.01
N ASN A 143 -4.89 10.76 -1.20
CA ASN A 143 -5.47 11.98 -1.76
C ASN A 143 -5.94 11.81 -3.22
N ASN A 144 -5.22 11.04 -4.03
CA ASN A 144 -5.62 10.75 -5.41
C ASN A 144 -6.94 9.98 -5.47
N LYS A 145 -7.20 9.12 -4.48
CA LYS A 145 -8.46 8.36 -4.39
C LYS A 145 -9.57 9.13 -3.65
N TYR A 146 -9.19 9.89 -2.64
CA TYR A 146 -10.07 10.68 -1.77
C TYR A 146 -9.58 12.14 -1.76
N PRO A 147 -9.99 12.96 -2.74
CA PRO A 147 -9.56 14.34 -2.82
C PRO A 147 -9.87 15.13 -1.55
N ASN A 148 -8.89 15.90 -1.08
CA ASN A 148 -8.96 16.66 0.18
C ASN A 148 -9.09 15.79 1.44
N ALA A 149 -8.60 14.54 1.38
CA ALA A 149 -8.57 13.64 2.53
C ALA A 149 -7.96 14.33 3.77
N SER A 150 -8.63 14.18 4.90
CA SER A 150 -8.18 14.68 6.19
C SER A 150 -8.43 13.63 7.28
N GLY A 151 -7.43 13.33 8.10
CA GLY A 151 -7.46 12.28 9.12
C GLY A 151 -6.10 11.60 9.31
N MET A 152 -6.08 10.49 10.04
CA MET A 152 -4.86 9.75 10.34
C MET A 152 -4.67 8.58 9.36
N SER A 153 -3.55 8.53 8.66
CA SER A 153 -3.07 7.33 7.97
C SER A 153 -2.28 6.45 8.92
N ALA A 154 -2.57 5.15 8.90
CA ALA A 154 -1.83 4.13 9.66
C ALA A 154 -1.51 2.96 8.72
N ASP A 155 -0.27 2.84 8.25
CA ASP A 155 0.20 1.72 7.43
C ASP A 155 0.90 0.68 8.32
N LEU A 156 0.25 -0.48 8.48
CA LEU A 156 0.80 -1.55 9.30
C LEU A 156 1.57 -2.56 8.46
N GLY A 157 2.89 -2.55 8.65
CA GLY A 157 3.84 -3.43 8.00
C GLY A 157 4.25 -4.64 8.83
N GLY A 158 5.33 -5.30 8.36
CA GLY A 158 6.01 -6.35 9.10
C GLY A 158 6.87 -5.80 10.24
N GLY A 159 7.64 -4.75 9.96
CA GLY A 159 8.62 -4.18 10.90
C GLY A 159 8.20 -2.87 11.58
N SER A 160 7.24 -2.13 11.02
CA SER A 160 6.79 -0.84 11.55
C SER A 160 5.27 -0.68 11.47
N LEU A 161 4.79 0.29 12.24
CA LEU A 161 3.52 0.97 12.05
C LEU A 161 3.83 2.42 11.71
N ASP A 162 3.54 2.84 10.49
CA ASP A 162 3.79 4.21 10.01
C ASP A 162 2.51 5.03 10.16
N ILE A 163 2.58 6.11 10.95
CA ILE A 163 1.43 6.96 11.31
C ILE A 163 1.65 8.37 10.77
N ASN A 164 0.65 8.91 10.08
CA ASN A 164 0.69 10.26 9.51
C ASN A 164 -0.64 10.99 9.72
N VAL A 165 -0.60 12.27 10.09
CA VAL A 165 -1.79 13.14 10.02
C VAL A 165 -1.82 13.82 8.66
N ILE A 166 -2.92 13.62 7.94
CA ILE A 166 -3.17 14.21 6.63
C ILE A 166 -4.23 15.30 6.82
N GLU A 167 -3.99 16.46 6.21
CA GLU A 167 -4.96 17.54 6.10
C GLU A 167 -4.96 18.04 4.65
N ASN A 168 -6.15 18.11 4.05
CA ASN A 168 -6.33 18.51 2.64
C ASN A 168 -5.37 17.78 1.67
N GLY A 169 -5.21 16.47 1.89
CA GLY A 169 -4.39 15.61 1.05
C GLY A 169 -2.88 15.70 1.26
N LYS A 170 -2.41 16.44 2.26
CA LYS A 170 -0.99 16.61 2.57
C LYS A 170 -0.69 16.21 4.00
N ILE A 171 0.50 15.65 4.23
CA ILE A 171 0.97 15.37 5.58
C ILE A 171 1.20 16.69 6.31
N VAL A 172 0.64 16.81 7.52
CA VAL A 172 0.87 17.97 8.40
C VAL A 172 2.33 17.97 8.84
N SER A 173 2.97 19.14 8.86
CA SER A 173 4.38 19.25 9.24
C SER A 173 4.61 18.72 10.66
N GLY A 174 5.61 17.84 10.83
CA GLY A 174 5.90 17.17 12.10
C GLY A 174 4.92 16.06 12.48
N ALA A 175 3.92 15.76 11.65
CA ALA A 175 2.89 14.77 11.92
C ALA A 175 3.11 13.46 11.14
N SER A 176 4.36 13.00 11.10
CA SER A 176 4.76 11.73 10.49
C SER A 176 5.71 11.01 11.43
N THR A 177 5.42 9.74 11.72
CA THR A 177 6.26 8.93 12.60
C THR A 177 6.18 7.45 12.23
N SER A 178 7.24 6.71 12.56
CA SER A 178 7.34 5.27 12.36
C SER A 178 7.59 4.60 13.71
N LEU A 179 6.61 3.83 14.18
CA LEU A 179 6.71 3.12 15.46
C LEU A 179 7.17 1.68 15.21
N PRO A 180 7.97 1.08 16.13
CA PRO A 180 8.44 -0.30 16.03
C PRO A 180 7.32 -1.31 16.41
N LEU A 181 6.12 -1.12 15.87
CA LEU A 181 4.90 -1.87 16.19
C LEU A 181 4.41 -2.72 14.99
N GLY A 182 5.33 -3.11 14.10
CA GLY A 182 5.02 -4.00 12.98
C GLY A 182 4.63 -5.41 13.41
N THR A 183 3.87 -6.12 12.58
CA THR A 183 3.28 -7.43 12.92
C THR A 183 4.31 -8.49 13.36
N LEU A 184 5.52 -8.50 12.80
CA LEU A 184 6.58 -9.42 13.24
C LEU A 184 7.13 -9.04 14.62
N ILE A 185 7.27 -7.75 14.91
CA ILE A 185 7.74 -7.28 16.23
C ILE A 185 6.69 -7.59 17.28
N ILE A 186 5.41 -7.34 16.98
CA ILE A 186 4.30 -7.69 17.87
C ILE A 186 4.25 -9.19 18.13
N GLN A 187 4.43 -10.02 17.09
CA GLN A 187 4.47 -11.47 17.25
C GLN A 187 5.59 -11.89 18.22
N SER A 188 6.83 -11.45 17.98
CA SER A 188 7.97 -11.76 18.86
C SER A 188 7.75 -11.26 20.29
N MET A 189 7.19 -10.06 20.46
CA MET A 189 6.90 -9.49 21.78
C MET A 189 5.86 -10.29 22.56
N ILE A 190 4.85 -10.84 21.87
CA ILE A 190 3.86 -11.73 22.49
C ILE A 190 4.52 -13.04 22.93
N GLU A 191 5.40 -13.60 22.10
CA GLU A 191 6.12 -14.84 22.40
C GLU A 191 7.09 -14.67 23.59
N GLU A 192 7.77 -13.52 23.68
CA GLU A 192 8.77 -13.22 24.71
C GLU A 192 8.16 -12.73 26.04
N HIS A 193 7.14 -11.87 25.98
CA HIS A 193 6.65 -11.13 27.15
C HIS A 193 5.15 -11.32 27.43
N GLY A 194 4.41 -11.97 26.53
CA GLY A 194 2.98 -12.20 26.68
C GLY A 194 2.10 -11.01 26.24
N LYS A 195 0.82 -11.32 26.01
CA LYS A 195 -0.15 -10.41 25.38
C LYS A 195 -0.42 -9.13 26.16
N ASP A 196 -0.45 -9.19 27.50
CA ASP A 196 -0.81 -8.03 28.30
C ASP A 196 0.32 -7.00 28.36
N TYR A 197 1.58 -7.47 28.43
CA TYR A 197 2.74 -6.61 28.25
C TYR A 197 2.72 -5.94 26.87
N THR A 198 2.51 -6.72 25.80
CA THR A 198 2.47 -6.18 24.43
C THR A 198 1.40 -5.11 24.26
N LYS A 199 0.19 -5.31 24.80
CA LYS A 199 -0.88 -4.30 24.76
C LYS A 199 -0.48 -3.02 25.47
N ALA A 200 0.08 -3.14 26.68
CA ALA A 200 0.51 -1.99 27.47
C ALA A 200 1.60 -1.19 26.74
N HIS A 201 2.58 -1.88 26.17
CA HIS A 201 3.66 -1.26 25.41
C HIS A 201 3.16 -0.54 24.14
N ILE A 202 2.22 -1.13 23.40
CA ILE A 202 1.59 -0.46 22.25
C ILE A 202 0.89 0.84 22.71
N LEU A 203 0.09 0.77 23.77
CA LEU A 203 -0.65 1.93 24.27
C LEU A 203 0.27 3.04 24.79
N GLU A 204 1.38 2.68 25.43
CA GLU A 204 2.43 3.62 25.86
C GLU A 204 3.03 4.35 24.65
N GLN A 205 3.45 3.62 23.61
CA GLN A 205 3.99 4.20 22.38
C GLN A 205 3.00 5.12 21.65
N LEU A 206 1.70 4.81 21.70
CA LEU A 206 0.65 5.67 21.12
C LEU A 206 0.42 6.93 21.98
N ALA A 207 0.47 6.81 23.30
CA ALA A 207 0.30 7.93 24.22
C ALA A 207 1.45 8.94 24.17
N ASP A 208 2.65 8.50 23.80
CA ASP A 208 3.83 9.35 23.61
C ASP A 208 3.78 10.20 22.33
N LEU A 209 2.79 9.97 21.45
CA LEU A 209 2.66 10.75 20.22
C LEU A 209 2.22 12.19 20.53
N PRO A 210 2.96 13.21 20.06
CA PRO A 210 2.66 14.61 20.35
C PRO A 210 1.43 15.09 19.57
N GLU A 211 1.00 16.32 19.83
CA GLU A 211 0.20 17.05 18.83
C GLU A 211 1.00 17.12 17.50
N PRO A 212 0.38 16.88 16.33
CA PRO A 212 -1.07 16.90 16.06
C PRO A 212 -1.76 15.53 15.97
N PHE A 213 -1.15 14.44 16.47
CA PHE A 213 -1.71 13.08 16.31
C PHE A 213 -3.01 12.83 17.08
N GLN A 214 -3.36 13.69 18.06
CA GLN A 214 -4.48 13.47 18.97
C GLN A 214 -5.84 13.97 18.44
N ASN A 215 -5.87 14.72 17.33
CA ASN A 215 -7.05 15.44 16.86
C ASN A 215 -7.57 14.95 15.50
N THR A 216 -7.86 13.64 15.38
CA THR A 216 -8.38 13.07 14.12
C THR A 216 -9.57 12.14 14.33
N ASP A 217 -10.67 12.40 13.65
CA ASP A 217 -11.89 11.57 13.72
C ASP A 217 -11.90 10.40 12.71
N VAL A 218 -11.05 10.47 11.69
CA VAL A 218 -11.03 9.53 10.55
C VAL A 218 -9.72 8.77 10.51
N LEU A 219 -9.81 7.44 10.40
CA LEU A 219 -8.65 6.56 10.17
C LEU A 219 -8.62 6.07 8.72
N PHE A 220 -7.44 6.10 8.13
CA PHE A 220 -7.09 5.52 6.85
C PHE A 220 -6.17 4.30 7.08
N PRO A 221 -6.71 3.13 7.47
CA PRO A 221 -5.92 1.95 7.76
C PRO A 221 -5.40 1.28 6.48
N SER A 222 -4.07 1.19 6.36
CA SER A 222 -3.33 0.56 5.26
C SER A 222 -2.46 -0.59 5.77
N GLY A 223 -1.78 -1.29 4.86
CA GLY A 223 -0.97 -2.46 5.15
C GLY A 223 -1.61 -3.75 4.67
N GLY A 224 -0.80 -4.80 4.51
CA GLY A 224 -1.24 -6.02 3.82
C GLY A 224 -2.42 -6.73 4.48
N ALA A 225 -2.50 -6.71 5.81
CA ALA A 225 -3.58 -7.32 6.59
C ALA A 225 -4.78 -6.39 6.74
N LEU A 226 -4.56 -5.08 6.96
CA LEU A 226 -5.67 -4.13 7.04
C LEU A 226 -6.41 -4.02 5.70
N ARG A 227 -5.69 -4.00 4.56
CA ARG A 227 -6.31 -4.10 3.23
C ARG A 227 -6.98 -5.45 2.95
N PHE A 228 -6.64 -6.50 3.70
CA PHE A 228 -7.38 -7.76 3.63
C PHE A 228 -8.72 -7.61 4.34
N PHE A 229 -8.74 -7.07 5.58
CA PHE A 229 -9.99 -6.73 6.27
C PHE A 229 -10.87 -5.79 5.43
N ASN A 230 -10.31 -4.72 4.85
CA ASN A 230 -11.06 -3.74 4.05
C ASN A 230 -11.77 -4.41 2.86
N ARG A 231 -11.05 -5.26 2.10
CA ARG A 231 -11.62 -5.98 0.96
C ARG A 231 -12.64 -7.03 1.39
N SER A 232 -12.34 -7.83 2.41
CA SER A 232 -13.30 -8.82 2.92
C SER A 232 -14.60 -8.17 3.41
N PHE A 233 -14.51 -6.98 4.03
CA PHE A 233 -15.69 -6.21 4.42
C PHE A 233 -16.48 -5.79 3.18
N ALA A 234 -15.80 -5.20 2.20
CA ALA A 234 -16.44 -4.72 0.99
C ALA A 234 -17.10 -5.85 0.19
N ASP A 235 -16.44 -7.01 0.06
CA ASP A 235 -16.98 -8.19 -0.64
C ASP A 235 -18.23 -8.73 0.05
N MET A 236 -18.23 -8.83 1.39
CA MET A 236 -19.37 -9.29 2.18
C MET A 236 -20.59 -8.35 2.03
N HIS A 237 -20.33 -7.07 1.83
CA HIS A 237 -21.37 -6.04 1.71
C HIS A 237 -21.68 -5.64 0.26
N ALA A 238 -21.01 -6.23 -0.74
CA ALA A 238 -21.13 -5.85 -2.15
C ALA A 238 -22.57 -5.88 -2.69
N PHE A 239 -23.43 -6.77 -2.20
CA PHE A 239 -24.86 -6.81 -2.59
C PHE A 239 -25.68 -5.61 -2.09
N LYS A 240 -25.22 -4.90 -1.06
CA LYS A 240 -25.82 -3.65 -0.55
C LYS A 240 -25.14 -2.39 -1.10
N LEU A 241 -23.95 -2.54 -1.70
CA LEU A 241 -23.10 -1.45 -2.16
C LEU A 241 -23.16 -1.38 -3.68
N LYS A 242 -24.11 -0.61 -4.23
CA LYS A 242 -24.31 -0.52 -5.68
C LYS A 242 -23.14 0.14 -6.44
N ASN A 243 -22.26 0.91 -5.79
CA ASN A 243 -21.07 1.52 -6.38
C ASN A 243 -19.94 1.66 -5.34
N PHE A 244 -18.75 1.11 -5.64
CA PHE A 244 -17.59 1.11 -4.73
C PHE A 244 -16.97 2.51 -4.50
N SER A 245 -17.24 3.46 -5.40
CA SER A 245 -16.71 4.83 -5.32
C SER A 245 -17.38 5.70 -4.26
N GLU A 246 -18.52 5.30 -3.69
CA GLU A 246 -19.35 6.17 -2.85
C GLU A 246 -19.48 5.73 -1.38
N GLN A 247 -19.01 4.53 -1.00
CA GLN A 247 -19.11 4.03 0.40
C GLN A 247 -17.81 3.39 0.90
N SER A 248 -16.70 4.12 0.76
CA SER A 248 -15.43 3.74 1.38
C SER A 248 -15.35 4.08 2.86
N VAL A 249 -16.32 4.81 3.42
CA VAL A 249 -16.32 5.23 4.82
C VAL A 249 -17.25 4.33 5.62
N VAL A 250 -16.76 3.77 6.72
CA VAL A 250 -17.54 2.91 7.61
C VAL A 250 -17.45 3.40 9.04
N LEU A 251 -18.52 3.21 9.80
CA LEU A 251 -18.47 3.44 11.25
C LEU A 251 -17.43 2.51 11.87
N ALA A 252 -16.56 3.08 12.70
CA ALA A 252 -15.50 2.33 13.35
C ALA A 252 -16.03 1.14 14.16
N SER A 253 -17.16 1.29 14.85
CA SER A 253 -17.80 0.21 15.63
C SER A 253 -18.16 -1.01 14.77
N THR A 254 -18.74 -0.78 13.59
CA THR A 254 -19.11 -1.83 12.63
C THR A 254 -17.86 -2.56 12.12
N PHE A 255 -16.82 -1.81 11.73
CA PHE A 255 -15.58 -2.40 11.21
C PHE A 255 -14.80 -3.19 12.27
N ASN A 256 -14.81 -2.72 13.53
CA ASN A 256 -14.15 -3.40 14.64
C ASN A 256 -14.76 -4.77 14.96
N ASN A 257 -16.08 -4.90 14.90
CA ASN A 257 -16.77 -6.17 15.09
C ASN A 257 -16.45 -7.15 13.95
N PHE A 258 -16.51 -6.68 12.71
CA PHE A 258 -16.19 -7.49 11.53
C PHE A 258 -14.74 -7.99 11.54
N SER A 259 -13.78 -7.09 11.71
CA SER A 259 -12.35 -7.45 11.68
C SER A 259 -11.96 -8.43 12.78
N ASN A 260 -12.64 -8.39 13.94
CA ASN A 260 -12.48 -9.40 15.01
C ASN A 260 -12.89 -10.81 14.55
N GLN A 261 -14.02 -10.93 13.84
CA GLN A 261 -14.50 -12.21 13.33
C GLN A 261 -13.53 -12.78 12.30
N ILE A 262 -13.08 -11.96 11.34
CA ILE A 262 -12.13 -12.39 10.32
C ILE A 262 -10.79 -12.80 10.94
N ALA A 263 -10.28 -12.03 11.89
CA ALA A 263 -9.01 -12.34 12.54
C ALA A 263 -9.05 -13.63 13.39
N SER A 264 -10.24 -14.04 13.85
CA SER A 264 -10.42 -15.24 14.69
C SER A 264 -10.77 -16.50 13.88
N ASP A 265 -11.01 -16.37 12.58
CA ASP A 265 -11.38 -17.49 11.70
C ASP A 265 -10.14 -18.34 11.33
N PRO A 266 -10.11 -19.64 11.70
CA PRO A 266 -9.01 -20.54 11.37
C PRO A 266 -8.72 -20.66 9.88
N ALA A 267 -9.73 -20.54 9.01
CA ALA A 267 -9.56 -20.64 7.56
C ALA A 267 -8.73 -19.46 7.02
N HIS A 268 -8.94 -18.27 7.57
CA HIS A 268 -8.18 -17.07 7.22
C HIS A 268 -6.76 -17.10 7.81
N GLN A 269 -6.62 -17.52 9.06
CA GLN A 269 -5.30 -17.61 9.73
C GLN A 269 -4.34 -18.58 9.05
N LYS A 270 -4.84 -19.69 8.48
CA LYS A 270 -4.02 -20.67 7.74
C LYS A 270 -3.24 -20.03 6.60
N ASN A 271 -3.82 -19.02 5.95
CA ASN A 271 -3.24 -18.35 4.78
C ASN A 271 -2.56 -17.01 5.12
N ARG A 272 -2.91 -16.40 6.26
CA ARG A 272 -2.40 -15.10 6.71
C ARG A 272 -2.15 -15.12 8.21
N ARG A 273 -0.91 -15.46 8.58
CA ARG A 273 -0.46 -15.55 9.98
C ARG A 273 -0.39 -14.20 10.70
N ASP A 274 -0.46 -13.09 9.98
CA ASP A 274 -0.34 -11.72 10.49
C ASP A 274 -1.68 -11.08 10.88
N LEU A 275 -2.81 -11.79 10.76
CA LEU A 275 -4.14 -11.22 11.00
C LEU A 275 -4.39 -10.92 12.49
N TYR A 276 -3.87 -11.74 13.40
CA TYR A 276 -4.08 -11.55 14.83
C TYR A 276 -3.37 -10.28 15.33
N GLU A 277 -2.08 -10.15 15.03
CA GLU A 277 -1.26 -9.00 15.40
C GLU A 277 -1.81 -7.73 14.76
N SER A 278 -2.24 -7.82 13.50
CA SER A 278 -2.84 -6.69 12.80
C SER A 278 -4.15 -6.24 13.44
N ARG A 279 -4.99 -7.19 13.86
CA ARG A 279 -6.24 -6.87 14.55
C ARG A 279 -5.99 -6.29 15.93
N LEU A 280 -4.95 -6.76 16.64
CA LEU A 280 -4.55 -6.23 17.94
C LEU A 280 -4.15 -4.76 17.81
N VAL A 281 -3.25 -4.42 16.88
CA VAL A 281 -2.80 -3.05 16.65
C VAL A 281 -3.98 -2.15 16.24
N LEU A 282 -4.81 -2.59 15.28
CA LEU A 282 -6.00 -1.84 14.89
C LEU A 282 -6.95 -1.59 16.07
N ASN A 283 -7.08 -2.55 16.99
CA ASN A 283 -7.91 -2.37 18.18
C ASN A 283 -7.42 -1.25 19.07
N LEU A 284 -6.12 -1.22 19.31
CA LEU A 284 -5.51 -0.31 20.27
C LEU A 284 -5.42 1.09 19.68
N LEU A 285 -5.21 1.21 18.38
CA LEU A 285 -5.40 2.47 17.64
C LEU A 285 -6.83 3.01 17.84
N GLN A 286 -7.85 2.18 17.63
CA GLN A 286 -9.24 2.60 17.86
C GLN A 286 -9.49 2.98 19.33
N GLN A 287 -9.00 2.19 20.27
CA GLN A 287 -9.22 2.44 21.70
C GLN A 287 -8.58 3.76 22.13
N HIS A 288 -7.38 4.06 21.63
CA HIS A 288 -6.62 5.25 21.97
C HIS A 288 -7.19 6.52 21.32
N PHE A 289 -7.36 6.52 20.00
CA PHE A 289 -7.75 7.73 19.25
C PHE A 289 -9.26 7.91 19.09
N GLN A 290 -10.05 6.88 19.40
CA GLN A 290 -11.51 6.93 19.35
C GLN A 290 -12.10 7.38 17.99
N PHE A 291 -11.47 6.98 16.87
CA PHE A 291 -11.93 7.31 15.52
C PHE A 291 -13.43 7.06 15.34
N LYS A 292 -14.15 8.01 14.75
CA LYS A 292 -15.57 7.87 14.39
C LYS A 292 -15.71 6.99 13.16
N GLU A 293 -14.81 7.17 12.20
CA GLU A 293 -14.91 6.60 10.87
C GLU A 293 -13.61 5.95 10.42
N HIS A 294 -13.71 4.82 9.72
CA HIS A 294 -12.60 4.19 9.01
C HIS A 294 -12.85 4.28 7.52
N VAL A 295 -11.80 4.59 6.76
CA VAL A 295 -11.81 4.56 5.30
C VAL A 295 -11.25 3.23 4.82
N LEU A 296 -12.06 2.44 4.12
CA LEU A 296 -11.70 1.16 3.52
C LEU A 296 -10.71 1.38 2.36
N LEU A 297 -9.43 1.48 2.70
CA LEU A 297 -8.35 1.61 1.73
C LEU A 297 -8.05 0.28 1.02
N ASP A 298 -7.93 0.35 -0.30
CA ASP A 298 -7.26 -0.66 -1.14
C ASP A 298 -5.92 -0.16 -1.70
N THR A 299 -5.63 1.14 -1.54
CA THR A 299 -4.43 1.83 -1.98
C THR A 299 -3.26 1.58 -1.02
N ASN A 300 -2.05 1.83 -1.51
CA ASN A 300 -0.81 1.68 -0.77
C ASN A 300 0.28 2.58 -1.40
N MET A 301 1.49 2.54 -0.84
CA MET A 301 2.66 3.27 -1.36
C MET A 301 2.86 3.12 -2.89
N ARG A 302 2.70 1.91 -3.46
CA ARG A 302 2.90 1.70 -4.91
C ARG A 302 1.92 2.51 -5.75
N ASP A 303 0.70 2.77 -5.27
CA ASP A 303 -0.28 3.61 -5.97
C ASP A 303 0.21 5.05 -6.12
N GLY A 304 0.87 5.60 -5.08
CA GLY A 304 1.49 6.93 -5.13
C GLY A 304 2.67 6.97 -6.10
N ILE A 305 3.53 5.95 -6.06
CA ILE A 305 4.69 5.84 -6.96
C ILE A 305 4.23 5.70 -8.42
N PHE A 306 3.21 4.91 -8.71
CA PHE A 306 2.66 4.80 -10.07
C PHE A 306 2.10 6.14 -10.57
N ALA A 307 1.39 6.88 -9.72
CA ALA A 307 0.88 8.20 -10.07
C ALA A 307 2.02 9.19 -10.37
N GLU A 308 3.11 9.15 -9.58
CA GLU A 308 4.30 9.95 -9.85
C GLU A 308 4.95 9.59 -11.21
N MET A 309 5.16 8.30 -11.47
CA MET A 309 5.76 7.81 -12.72
C MET A 309 4.92 8.21 -13.95
N GLN A 310 3.58 8.10 -13.85
CA GLN A 310 2.66 8.56 -14.90
C GLN A 310 2.78 10.07 -15.13
N GLY A 311 2.83 10.87 -14.06
CA GLY A 311 3.01 12.32 -14.15
C GLY A 311 4.32 12.73 -14.82
N GLN A 312 5.40 11.99 -14.59
CA GLN A 312 6.70 12.21 -15.24
C GLN A 312 6.65 11.89 -16.75
N GLN A 313 5.96 10.82 -17.15
CA GLN A 313 5.78 10.51 -18.58
C GLN A 313 4.96 11.58 -19.32
N ASN A 314 3.88 12.07 -18.70
CA ASN A 314 3.02 13.09 -19.31
C ASN A 314 3.73 14.44 -19.50
N LYS A 315 4.72 14.77 -18.66
CA LYS A 315 5.54 15.99 -18.82
C LYS A 315 6.56 15.89 -19.97
N GLY A 316 6.88 14.69 -20.44
CA GLY A 316 7.79 14.44 -21.56
C GLY A 316 7.11 14.35 -22.93
N ALA A 317 5.78 14.35 -22.99
CA ALA A 317 5.01 14.33 -24.23
C ALA A 317 4.79 15.76 -24.77
N PRO A 318 4.91 16.02 -26.09
CA PRO A 318 4.56 17.31 -26.65
C PRO A 318 3.11 17.64 -26.32
N SER A 319 2.87 18.82 -25.76
CA SER A 319 1.58 19.27 -25.24
C SER A 319 0.51 19.36 -26.33
N GLY A 320 -0.18 18.25 -26.57
CA GLY A 320 -1.36 18.14 -27.42
C GLY A 320 -2.53 17.57 -26.63
N GLY A 321 -2.97 18.27 -25.58
CA GLY A 321 -4.11 17.88 -24.76
C GLY A 321 -5.13 19.00 -24.69
N ALA A 322 -6.31 18.78 -25.29
CA ALA A 322 -7.43 19.70 -25.22
C ALA A 322 -7.84 19.96 -23.75
N PRO A 323 -8.30 21.19 -23.41
CA PRO A 323 -8.63 21.54 -22.04
C PRO A 323 -9.80 20.71 -21.51
N MET A 324 -9.66 20.31 -20.23
CA MET A 324 -10.70 19.70 -19.41
C MET A 324 -11.97 20.57 -19.44
N GLN A 325 -13.08 20.04 -19.94
CA GLN A 325 -14.37 20.72 -19.86
C GLN A 325 -14.87 20.68 -18.42
N ILE A 326 -14.90 21.85 -17.78
CA ILE A 326 -15.63 22.09 -16.54
C ILE A 326 -17.10 22.27 -16.93
N LEU A 327 -17.94 21.30 -16.59
CA LEU A 327 -19.39 21.47 -16.66
C LEU A 327 -19.83 22.24 -15.41
N THR A 328 -19.95 23.57 -15.54
CA THR A 328 -20.63 24.38 -14.55
C THR A 328 -22.14 24.14 -14.64
N GLN A 329 -22.78 23.93 -13.50
CA GLN A 329 -24.25 23.98 -13.37
C GLN A 329 -24.70 25.39 -13.74
N ASP A 330 -25.11 25.56 -14.99
CA ASP A 330 -26.08 26.55 -15.45
C ASP A 330 -26.29 26.33 -16.95
N LYS A 331 -27.27 25.48 -17.28
CA LYS A 331 -28.21 25.68 -18.39
C LYS A 331 -29.23 24.53 -18.49
N ILE A 332 -30.43 24.89 -18.05
CA ILE A 332 -31.77 24.31 -18.27
C ILE A 332 -32.13 23.11 -17.41
#